data_AF-A0A961QT64-F1
#
_entry.id   AF-A0A961QT64-F1
#
_cell.length_a   1.000
_cell.length_b   1.000
_cell.length_c   1.000
_cell.angle_alpha   90.00
_cell.angle_beta   90.00
_cell.angle_gamma   90.00
#
_symmetry.space_group_name_H-M   'P 1'
#
loop_
_entity.id
_entity.type
_entity.pdbx_description
1 polymer ?
#
loop_
_entity_poly.entity_id
_entity_poly.type
_entity_poly.pdbx_seq_one_letter_code
_entity_poly.pdbx_strand_id
1 'polypeptide(L)'
;AHAFFDAALMLTFFLLVGRYLAHLTRASARSAAAELAALEVRLAQRIGADGSLEAVPLDALRPGDLVAVAPGGRVPVDGTIV
;
A
#
# COMPACT_ATOMS: atom_id res chain seq x y z
N ALA A 1 46.61 -28.65 -0.47
CA ALA A 1 45.18 -28.87 -0.79
C ALA A 1 44.20 -28.08 0.11
N HIS A 2 44.63 -27.44 1.22
CA HIS A 2 43.72 -26.77 2.15
C HIS A 2 43.36 -25.31 1.82
N ALA A 3 44.24 -24.56 1.15
CA ALA A 3 44.03 -23.13 0.89
C ALA A 3 42.87 -22.82 -0.08
N PHE A 4 42.61 -23.69 -1.06
CA PHE A 4 41.50 -23.50 -2.01
C PHE A 4 40.13 -23.69 -1.35
N PHE A 5 40.04 -24.61 -0.38
CA PHE A 5 38.81 -24.85 0.36
C PHE A 5 38.49 -23.68 1.28
N ASP A 6 39.51 -23.15 1.96
CA ASP A 6 39.36 -21.98 2.83
C ASP A 6 38.97 -20.73 2.05
N ALA A 7 39.60 -20.49 0.89
CA ALA A 7 39.23 -19.40 -0.01
C ALA A 7 37.78 -19.50 -0.52
N ALA A 8 37.32 -20.71 -0.87
CA ALA A 8 35.95 -20.94 -1.32
C ALA A 8 34.92 -20.70 -0.18
N LEU A 9 35.26 -21.09 1.06
CA LEU A 9 34.42 -20.83 2.23
C LEU A 9 34.34 -19.33 2.54
N MET A 10 35.47 -18.63 2.57
CA MET A 10 35.50 -17.18 2.82
C MET A 10 34.69 -16.43 1.76
N LEU A 11 34.89 -16.76 0.47
CA LEU A 11 34.13 -16.13 -0.62
C LEU A 11 32.62 -16.36 -0.47
N THR A 12 32.22 -17.60 -0.20
CA THR A 12 30.80 -17.94 -0.03
C THR A 12 30.19 -17.21 1.17
N PHE A 13 30.91 -17.13 2.29
CA PHE A 13 30.50 -16.41 3.49
C PHE A 13 30.29 -14.91 3.19
N PHE A 14 31.26 -14.25 2.55
CA PHE A 14 31.15 -12.85 2.17
C PHE A 14 29.98 -12.58 1.22
N LEU A 15 29.77 -13.46 0.23
CA LEU A 15 28.64 -13.36 -0.69
C LEU A 15 27.29 -13.51 0.01
N LEU A 16 27.20 -14.39 1.01
CA LEU A 16 25.97 -14.60 1.78
C LEU A 16 25.66 -13.40 2.66
N VAL A 17 26.66 -12.86 3.37
CA VAL A 17 26.53 -11.65 4.19
C VAL A 17 26.11 -10.46 3.33
N GLY A 18 26.76 -10.26 2.18
CA GLY A 18 26.40 -9.20 1.24
C GLY A 18 24.96 -9.32 0.73
N ARG A 19 24.52 -10.53 0.39
CA ARG A 19 23.14 -10.77 -0.05
C ARG A 19 22.12 -10.56 1.07
N TYR A 20 22.45 -10.94 2.30
CA TYR A 20 21.60 -10.72 3.47
C TYR A 20 21.42 -9.22 3.76
N LEU A 21 22.51 -8.45 3.78
CA LEU A 21 22.44 -7.00 3.96
C LEU A 21 21.68 -6.31 2.81
N ALA A 22 21.88 -6.77 1.57
CA ALA A 22 21.13 -6.28 0.41
C ALA A 22 19.63 -6.64 0.45
N HIS A 23 19.25 -7.70 1.17
CA HIS A 23 17.85 -8.06 1.39
C HIS A 23 17.23 -7.15 2.47
N LEU A 24 17.96 -6.92 3.56
CA LEU A 24 17.52 -6.06 4.66
C LEU A 24 17.24 -4.62 4.19
N THR A 25 18.14 -4.06 3.38
CA THR A 25 17.97 -2.72 2.80
C THR A 25 16.76 -2.64 1.86
N ARG A 26 16.51 -3.67 1.05
CA ARG A 26 15.33 -3.73 0.17
C ARG A 26 14.01 -3.85 0.92
N ALA A 27 14.00 -4.49 2.09
CA ALA A 27 12.79 -4.59 2.91
C ALA A 27 12.36 -3.23 3.46
N SER A 28 13.30 -2.39 3.89
CA SER A 28 13.02 -1.05 4.42
C SER A 28 12.48 -0.09 3.34
N ALA A 29 13.01 -0.14 2.12
CA ALA A 29 12.55 0.72 1.02
C ALA A 29 11.11 0.43 0.55
N ARG A 30 10.66 -0.83 0.62
CA ARG A 30 9.29 -1.21 0.23
C ARG A 30 8.22 -0.69 1.20
N SER A 31 8.56 -0.48 2.47
CA SER A 31 7.63 0.02 3.49
C SER A 31 7.18 1.46 3.21
N ALA A 32 8.12 2.34 2.89
CA ALA A 32 7.83 3.75 2.64
C ALA A 32 6.99 3.96 1.36
N ALA A 33 7.21 3.13 0.33
CA ALA A 33 6.39 3.15 -0.88
C ALA A 33 4.96 2.64 -0.63
N ALA A 34 4.78 1.66 0.26
CA ALA A 34 3.46 1.17 0.64
C ALA A 34 2.67 2.21 1.45
N GLU A 35 3.33 2.99 2.31
CA GLU A 35 2.69 4.11 3.01
C GLU A 35 2.31 5.26 2.07
N LEU A 36 3.15 5.58 1.08
CA LEU A 36 2.80 6.54 0.02
C LEU A 36 1.61 6.06 -0.83
N ALA A 37 1.53 4.75 -1.13
CA ALA A 37 0.36 4.17 -1.79
C ALA A 37 -0.90 4.18 -0.90
N ALA A 38 -0.76 4.11 0.43
CA ALA A 38 -1.89 4.27 1.34
C ALA A 38 -2.41 5.72 1.42
N LEU A 39 -1.60 6.69 0.98
CA LEU A 39 -1.96 8.10 0.79
C LEU A 39 -2.71 8.35 -0.53
N GLU A 40 -2.98 7.30 -1.33
CA GLU A 40 -3.85 7.39 -2.49
C GLU A 40 -5.24 7.81 -2.00
N VAL A 41 -5.61 9.05 -2.32
CA VAL A 41 -6.86 9.70 -1.92
C VAL A 41 -8.01 8.75 -2.20
N ARG A 42 -8.58 8.18 -1.13
CA ARG A 42 -9.76 7.32 -1.28
C ARG A 42 -10.88 8.20 -1.81
N LEU A 43 -11.49 7.79 -2.92
CA LEU A 43 -12.63 8.49 -3.52
C LEU A 43 -13.91 7.77 -3.12
N ALA A 44 -14.95 8.55 -2.82
CA ALA A 44 -16.32 8.07 -2.66
C ALA A 44 -17.19 8.59 -3.81
N GLN A 45 -18.20 7.82 -4.19
CA GLN A 45 -19.21 8.26 -5.15
C GLN A 45 -20.34 8.96 -4.38
N ARG A 46 -20.35 10.28 -4.37
CA ARG A 46 -21.44 11.07 -3.81
C ARG A 46 -22.56 11.22 -4.83
N ILE A 47 -23.80 11.12 -4.38
CA ILE A 47 -25.00 11.41 -5.17
C ILE A 47 -25.29 12.90 -5.03
N GLY A 48 -25.21 13.63 -6.13
CA GLY A 48 -25.56 15.04 -6.23
C GLY A 48 -27.07 15.27 -6.04
N ALA A 49 -27.46 16.52 -5.80
CA ALA A 49 -28.87 16.89 -5.62
C ALA A 49 -29.73 16.63 -6.86
N ASP A 50 -29.12 16.55 -8.04
CA ASP A 50 -29.72 16.22 -9.33
C ASP A 50 -29.74 14.70 -9.61
N GLY A 51 -29.29 13.88 -8.66
CA GLY A 51 -29.15 12.43 -8.82
C GLY A 51 -27.91 11.99 -9.59
N SER A 52 -27.02 12.92 -9.97
CA SER A 52 -25.75 12.58 -10.63
C SER A 52 -24.78 11.93 -9.65
N LEU A 53 -23.83 11.13 -10.17
CA LEU A 53 -22.77 10.53 -9.38
C LEU A 53 -21.48 11.33 -9.57
N GLU A 54 -20.92 11.83 -8.47
CA GLU A 54 -19.66 12.57 -8.45
C GLU A 54 -18.63 11.82 -7.61
N ALA A 55 -17.42 11.63 -8.16
CA ALA A 55 -16.31 11.07 -7.42
C ALA A 55 -15.62 12.18 -6.61
N VAL A 56 -15.74 12.11 -5.27
CA VAL A 56 -15.17 13.11 -4.35
C VAL A 56 -14.18 12.46 -3.39
N PRO A 57 -13.11 13.16 -2.99
CA PRO A 57 -12.24 12.72 -1.89
C PRO A 57 -13.03 12.47 -0.61
N LEU A 58 -12.65 11.46 0.19
CA LEU A 58 -13.31 11.21 1.49
C LEU A 58 -13.34 12.45 2.38
N ASP A 59 -12.28 13.26 2.34
CA ASP A 59 -12.17 14.50 3.14
C ASP A 59 -13.19 15.58 2.74
N ALA A 60 -13.77 15.48 1.54
CA ALA A 60 -14.77 16.41 1.04
C ALA A 60 -16.21 15.98 1.36
N LEU A 61 -16.42 14.77 1.89
CA LEU A 61 -17.73 14.28 2.31
C LEU A 61 -18.19 15.01 3.58
N ARG A 62 -19.46 15.38 3.61
CA ARG A 62 -20.09 16.01 4.78
C ARG A 62 -21.21 15.13 5.33
N PRO A 63 -21.51 15.19 6.64
CA PRO A 63 -22.67 14.54 7.21
C PRO A 63 -23.95 14.97 6.48
N GLY A 64 -24.72 14.00 5.99
CA GLY A 64 -25.92 14.24 5.18
C GLY A 64 -25.71 14.03 3.67
N ASP A 65 -24.48 13.90 3.20
CA ASP A 65 -24.20 13.50 1.82
C ASP A 65 -24.66 12.05 1.58
N LEU A 66 -25.31 11.81 0.44
CA LEU A 66 -25.67 10.47 0.01
C LEU A 66 -24.49 9.87 -0.77
N VAL A 67 -24.09 8.65 -0.42
CA VAL A 67 -22.97 7.96 -1.07
C VAL A 67 -23.49 6.67 -1.70
N ALA A 68 -23.21 6.49 -2.98
CA ALA A 68 -23.50 5.27 -3.70
C ALA A 68 -22.39 4.23 -3.45
N VAL A 69 -22.77 3.03 -3.04
CA VAL A 69 -21.85 1.89 -2.89
C VAL A 69 -22.27 0.78 -3.86
N ALA A 70 -21.40 0.46 -4.80
CA ALA A 70 -21.64 -0.63 -5.74
C ALA A 70 -21.67 -2.01 -5.04
N PRO A 71 -22.37 -3.02 -5.58
CA PRO A 71 -22.35 -4.37 -5.04
C PRO A 71 -20.91 -4.92 -4.92
N GLY A 72 -20.54 -5.40 -3.73
CA GLY A 72 -19.17 -5.85 -3.44
C GLY A 72 -18.16 -4.72 -3.21
N GLY A 73 -18.59 -3.46 -3.32
CA GLY A 73 -17.81 -2.28 -2.97
C GLY A 73 -17.57 -2.18 -1.47
N ARG A 74 -16.44 -1.59 -1.09
CA ARG A 74 -16.14 -1.27 0.31
C ARG A 74 -16.87 0.01 0.69
N VAL A 75 -17.56 -0.03 1.83
CA VAL A 75 -18.16 1.16 2.42
C VAL A 75 -17.02 2.08 2.90
N PRO A 76 -16.90 3.31 2.36
CA PRO A 76 -15.73 4.15 2.62
C PRO A 76 -15.82 4.94 3.94
N VAL A 77 -17.04 5.16 4.45
CA VAL A 77 -17.34 5.94 5.67
C VAL A 77 -18.52 5.33 6.43
N ASP A 78 -18.62 5.60 7.73
CA ASP A 78 -19.81 5.22 8.51
C ASP A 78 -21.04 6.03 8.08
N GLY A 79 -22.20 5.38 8.06
CA GLY A 79 -23.45 6.02 7.65
C GLY A 79 -24.65 5.10 7.85
N THR A 80 -25.83 5.64 7.57
CA THR A 80 -27.09 4.90 7.64
C THR A 80 -27.55 4.56 6.23
N ILE A 81 -27.96 3.31 6.01
CA ILE A 81 -28.52 2.86 4.72
C ILE A 81 -29.91 3.50 4.57
N VAL A 82 -30.15 4.17 3.44
CA VAL A 82 -31.42 4.80 3.07
C VAL A 82 -32.01 4.19 1.80
#